data_AF-A0A929J2H7-F1
#
_entry.id   AF-A0A929J2H7-F1
#
_cell.length_a   1.000
_cell.length_b   1.000
_cell.length_c   1.000
_cell.angle_alpha   90.00
_cell.angle_beta   90.00
_cell.angle_gamma   90.00
#
_symmetry.space_group_name_H-M   'P 1'
#
loop_
_entity.id
_entity.type
_entity.pdbx_description
1 polymer ?
#
loop_
_entity_poly.entity_id
_entity_poly.type
_entity_poly.pdbx_seq_one_letter_code
_entity_poly.pdbx_strand_id
1 'polypeptide(L)'
;MRRLLFRNFKRISAYIAWKQQRFTKVGLFILFSIVAAGIFGIDTRQTLSYQLFSLLLMLLLLAIISSFWFRIRLTVQRDLPKFATIGETLNYQITIHNHTHKIQQNLVLRDYAKQQYPSFTSFVNTKEPGYSTRNWFDRYVGYPRWMWLIRMSRGVEIPEIDLPPIPPSYLTVQMQLKP
;
A
#
# COMPACT_ATOMS: atom_id res chain seq x y z
N MET A 1 -10.02 14.98 -23.67
CA MET A 1 -8.81 14.72 -22.84
C MET A 1 -9.09 14.45 -21.35
N ARG A 2 -9.95 15.21 -20.66
CA ARG A 2 -10.19 15.01 -19.20
C ARG A 2 -10.63 13.59 -18.78
N ARG A 3 -11.43 12.89 -19.60
CA ARG A 3 -11.76 11.47 -19.36
C ARG A 3 -10.54 10.55 -19.38
N LEU A 4 -9.57 10.82 -20.26
CA LEU A 4 -8.31 10.05 -20.32
C LEU A 4 -7.46 10.34 -19.08
N LEU A 5 -7.34 11.60 -18.65
CA LEU A 5 -6.65 11.97 -17.42
C LEU A 5 -7.26 11.25 -16.21
N PHE A 6 -8.59 11.29 -16.07
CA PHE A 6 -9.30 10.56 -15.01
C PHE A 6 -9.03 9.05 -15.03
N ARG A 7 -9.10 8.41 -16.21
CA ARG A 7 -8.79 6.97 -16.35
C ARG A 7 -7.36 6.67 -15.95
N ASN A 8 -6.40 7.52 -16.33
CA ASN A 8 -5.00 7.37 -15.95
C ASN A 8 -4.81 7.56 -14.44
N PHE A 9 -5.39 8.59 -13.84
CA PHE A 9 -5.33 8.77 -12.39
C PHE A 9 -5.90 7.58 -11.62
N LYS A 10 -7.07 7.07 -12.04
CA LYS A 10 -7.65 5.86 -11.44
C LYS A 10 -6.72 4.66 -11.56
N ARG A 11 -6.14 4.42 -12.74
CA ARG A 11 -5.21 3.30 -12.98
C ARG A 11 -3.93 3.44 -12.14
N ILE A 12 -3.33 4.63 -12.14
CA ILE A 12 -2.10 4.92 -11.39
C ILE A 12 -2.35 4.78 -9.90
N SER A 13 -3.43 5.33 -9.36
CA SER A 13 -3.76 5.19 -7.94
C SER A 13 -4.07 3.75 -7.56
N ALA A 14 -4.77 2.99 -8.40
CA ALA A 14 -4.98 1.56 -8.18
C ALA A 14 -3.66 0.78 -8.19
N TYR A 15 -2.76 1.10 -9.12
CA TYR A 15 -1.43 0.50 -9.19
C TYR A 15 -0.58 0.85 -7.96
N ILE A 16 -0.60 2.11 -7.50
CA ILE A 16 0.10 2.54 -6.29
C ILE A 16 -0.45 1.81 -5.06
N ALA A 17 -1.78 1.74 -4.91
CA ALA A 17 -2.40 1.02 -3.80
C ALA A 17 -2.06 -0.47 -3.81
N TRP A 18 -2.14 -1.12 -4.97
CA TRP A 18 -1.76 -2.51 -5.14
C TRP A 18 -0.27 -2.74 -4.82
N LYS A 19 0.62 -1.86 -5.29
CA LYS A 19 2.06 -1.93 -4.99
C LYS A 19 2.33 -1.84 -3.50
N GLN A 20 1.68 -0.92 -2.79
CA GLN A 20 1.85 -0.75 -1.34
C GLN A 20 1.40 -2.00 -0.55
N GLN A 21 0.41 -2.73 -1.06
CA GLN A 21 -0.06 -3.96 -0.43
C GLN A 21 0.82 -5.19 -0.73
N ARG A 22 1.58 -5.18 -1.83
CA ARG A 22 2.35 -6.35 -2.29
C ARG A 22 3.84 -6.26 -1.99
N PHE A 23 4.42 -5.06 -2.01
CA PHE A 23 5.85 -4.87 -1.83
C PHE A 23 6.17 -4.20 -0.51
N THR A 24 7.22 -4.69 0.16
CA THR A 24 7.82 -4.01 1.30
C THR A 24 8.60 -2.77 0.81
N LYS A 25 8.79 -1.78 1.69
CA LYS A 25 9.60 -0.59 1.37
C LYS A 25 11.02 -0.98 0.94
N VAL A 26 11.60 -1.96 1.62
CA VAL A 26 12.92 -2.53 1.29
C VAL A 26 12.89 -3.22 -0.07
N GLY A 27 11.87 -4.02 -0.37
CA GLY A 27 11.73 -4.67 -1.68
C GLY A 27 11.61 -3.67 -2.84
N LEU A 28 10.87 -2.57 -2.64
CA LEU A 28 10.80 -1.48 -3.63
C LEU A 28 12.16 -0.80 -3.81
N PHE A 29 12.88 -0.54 -2.72
CA PHE A 29 14.22 0.04 -2.79
C PHE A 29 15.18 -0.85 -3.58
N ILE A 30 15.21 -2.16 -3.29
CA ILE A 30 15.99 -3.14 -4.05
C ILE A 30 15.63 -3.09 -5.54
N LEU A 31 14.33 -3.06 -5.87
CA LEU A 31 13.87 -3.03 -7.25
C LEU A 31 14.30 -1.77 -8.00
N PHE A 32 14.22 -0.60 -7.37
CA PHE A 32 14.74 0.65 -7.95
C PHE A 32 16.26 0.63 -8.10
N SER A 33 16.98 0.08 -7.12
CA SER A 33 18.43 -0.06 -7.16
C SER A 33 18.89 -1.00 -8.28
N ILE A 34 18.14 -2.07 -8.58
CA ILE A 34 18.39 -2.94 -9.75
C ILE A 34 18.25 -2.13 -11.04
N VAL A 35 17.19 -1.33 -11.19
CA VAL A 35 17.00 -0.50 -12.39
C VAL A 35 18.13 0.50 -12.56
N ALA A 36 18.51 1.20 -11.49
CA ALA A 36 19.62 2.15 -11.52
C ALA A 36 20.94 1.45 -11.86
N ALA A 37 21.28 0.36 -11.18
CA ALA A 37 22.49 -0.41 -11.44
C ALA A 37 22.51 -0.99 -12.86
N GLY A 38 21.36 -1.39 -13.41
CA GLY A 38 21.23 -1.84 -14.78
C GLY A 38 21.50 -0.74 -15.81
N ILE A 39 21.00 0.48 -15.58
CA ILE A 39 21.25 1.65 -16.45
C ILE A 39 22.73 2.05 -16.40
N PHE A 40 23.31 2.15 -15.20
CA PHE A 40 24.72 2.53 -15.02
C PHE A 40 25.70 1.40 -15.40
N GLY A 41 25.24 0.15 -15.37
CA GLY A 41 26.05 -1.04 -15.69
C GLY A 41 26.12 -1.37 -17.18
N ILE A 42 25.46 -0.60 -18.06
CA ILE A 42 25.60 -0.75 -19.53
C ILE A 42 27.04 -0.49 -19.96
N ASP A 43 27.72 0.47 -19.31
CA ASP A 43 29.17 0.63 -19.46
C ASP A 43 29.89 -0.35 -18.53
N THR A 44 30.16 -1.54 -19.05
CA THR A 44 30.78 -2.67 -18.34
C THR A 44 32.19 -2.40 -17.84
N ARG A 45 32.79 -1.24 -18.16
CA ARG A 45 34.05 -0.78 -17.56
C ARG A 45 33.91 -0.49 -16.07
N GLN A 46 32.70 -0.25 -15.56
CA GLN A 46 32.41 -0.13 -14.13
C GLN A 46 32.04 -1.49 -13.51
N THR A 47 33.04 -2.18 -12.97
CA THR A 47 32.87 -3.51 -12.35
C THR A 47 31.90 -3.50 -11.16
N LEU A 48 31.80 -2.39 -10.43
CA LEU A 48 30.95 -2.28 -9.25
C LEU A 48 29.45 -2.27 -9.58
N SER A 49 29.04 -1.54 -10.63
CA SER A 49 27.62 -1.44 -11.03
C SER A 49 27.07 -2.80 -11.47
N TYR A 50 27.85 -3.55 -12.24
CA TYR A 50 27.48 -4.90 -12.67
C TYR A 50 27.41 -5.89 -11.49
N GLN A 51 28.34 -5.81 -10.54
CA GLN A 51 28.33 -6.64 -9.33
C GLN A 51 27.09 -6.36 -8.47
N LEU A 52 26.77 -5.08 -8.23
CA LEU A 52 25.56 -4.68 -7.50
C LEU A 52 24.29 -5.15 -8.20
N PHE A 53 24.20 -4.97 -9.52
CA PHE A 53 23.06 -5.45 -10.30
C PHE A 53 22.86 -6.96 -10.12
N SER A 54 23.93 -7.74 -10.29
CA SER A 54 23.90 -9.20 -10.19
C SER A 54 23.51 -9.68 -8.80
N LEU A 55 24.08 -9.07 -7.76
CA LEU A 55 23.77 -9.40 -6.36
C LEU A 55 22.30 -9.10 -6.03
N LEU A 56 21.82 -7.90 -6.37
CA LEU A 56 20.45 -7.49 -6.09
C LEU A 56 19.44 -8.33 -6.89
N LEU A 57 19.76 -8.67 -8.14
CA LEU A 57 18.93 -9.55 -8.96
C LEU A 57 18.83 -10.95 -8.33
N MET A 58 19.95 -11.53 -7.88
CA MET A 58 19.96 -12.83 -7.22
C MET A 58 19.13 -12.81 -5.93
N LEU A 59 19.29 -11.76 -5.13
CA LEU A 59 18.49 -11.56 -3.90
C LEU A 59 16.98 -11.47 -4.22
N LEU A 60 16.61 -10.74 -5.27
CA LEU A 60 15.22 -10.63 -5.71
C LEU A 60 14.67 -11.97 -6.19
N LEU A 61 15.44 -12.74 -6.96
CA LEU A 61 15.04 -14.07 -7.41
C LEU A 61 14.83 -15.03 -6.24
N LEU A 62 15.73 -15.05 -5.26
CA LEU A 62 15.57 -15.84 -4.05
C LEU A 62 14.32 -15.44 -3.26
N ALA A 63 14.03 -14.14 -3.17
CA ALA A 63 12.81 -13.65 -2.52
C ALA A 63 11.54 -14.09 -3.27
N ILE A 64 11.52 -14.01 -4.60
CA ILE A 64 10.40 -14.46 -5.44
C ILE A 64 10.19 -15.96 -5.27
N ILE A 65 11.27 -16.74 -5.39
CA ILE A 65 11.27 -18.19 -5.16
C ILE A 65 10.67 -18.46 -3.77
N SER A 66 11.25 -17.93 -2.70
CA SER A 66 10.78 -18.10 -1.32
C SER A 66 9.29 -17.74 -1.11
N SER A 67 8.80 -16.71 -1.80
CA SER A 67 7.40 -16.27 -1.70
C SER A 67 6.39 -17.35 -2.12
N PHE A 68 6.76 -18.25 -3.03
CA PHE A 68 5.89 -19.37 -3.43
C PHE A 68 5.73 -20.42 -2.33
N TRP A 69 6.73 -20.57 -1.45
CA TRP A 69 6.67 -21.47 -0.29
C TRP A 69 6.00 -20.83 0.93
N PHE A 70 5.90 -19.50 0.99
CA PHE A 70 5.23 -18.80 2.08
C PHE A 70 3.70 -18.91 1.97
N ARG A 71 3.14 -20.03 2.44
CA ARG A 71 1.69 -20.27 2.50
C ARG A 71 1.24 -20.40 3.96
N ILE A 72 0.94 -19.27 4.55
CA ILE A 72 0.38 -19.20 5.91
C ILE A 72 -1.13 -19.52 5.87
N ARG A 73 -1.59 -20.39 6.78
CA ARG A 73 -3.01 -20.75 6.95
C ARG A 73 -3.57 -20.04 8.19
N LEU A 74 -3.93 -18.76 8.04
CA LEU A 74 -4.57 -17.96 9.06
C LEU A 74 -5.96 -17.50 8.60
N THR A 75 -6.90 -17.41 9.52
CA THR A 75 -8.14 -16.65 9.35
C THR A 75 -8.06 -15.39 10.20
N VAL A 76 -8.37 -14.25 9.61
CA VAL A 76 -8.37 -12.95 10.30
C VAL A 76 -9.79 -12.42 10.30
N GLN A 77 -10.35 -12.21 11.49
CA GLN A 77 -11.68 -11.65 11.69
C GLN A 77 -11.56 -10.29 12.37
N ARG A 78 -12.25 -9.29 11.83
CA ARG A 78 -12.33 -7.94 12.40
C ARG A 78 -13.67 -7.79 13.09
N ASP A 79 -13.64 -7.41 14.36
CA ASP A 79 -14.82 -7.04 15.11
C ASP A 79 -14.87 -5.51 15.20
N LEU A 80 -15.64 -4.91 14.28
CA LEU A 80 -15.77 -3.46 14.16
C LEU A 80 -17.09 -3.02 14.82
N PRO A 81 -17.07 -1.92 15.61
CA PRO A 81 -18.29 -1.35 16.13
C PRO A 81 -19.20 -0.86 14.99
N LYS A 82 -20.51 -0.86 15.24
CA LYS A 82 -21.53 -0.49 14.24
C LYS A 82 -21.43 0.96 13.78
N PHE A 83 -20.88 1.84 14.63
CA PHE A 83 -20.79 3.28 14.38
C PHE A 83 -19.39 3.78 14.74
N ALA A 84 -18.96 4.82 14.03
CA ALA A 84 -17.73 5.56 14.29
C ALA A 84 -18.02 7.06 14.16
N THR A 85 -17.43 7.87 15.04
CA THR A 85 -17.57 9.33 15.02
C THR A 85 -16.40 9.95 14.27
N ILE A 86 -16.69 10.90 13.37
CA ILE A 86 -15.63 11.65 12.66
C ILE A 86 -14.83 12.48 13.67
N GLY A 87 -13.51 12.36 13.62
CA GLY A 87 -12.58 13.05 14.52
C GLY A 87 -12.24 12.28 15.80
N GLU A 88 -12.91 11.17 16.10
CA GLU A 88 -12.61 10.35 17.27
C GLU A 88 -11.86 9.07 16.89
N THR A 89 -10.91 8.65 17.73
CA THR A 89 -10.18 7.39 17.52
C THR A 89 -11.08 6.21 17.85
N LEU A 90 -11.23 5.29 16.89
CA LEU A 90 -12.01 4.07 17.05
C LEU A 90 -11.10 2.92 17.49
N ASN A 91 -11.39 2.31 18.63
CA ASN A 91 -10.74 1.07 19.05
C ASN A 91 -11.56 -0.13 18.56
N TYR A 92 -10.89 -1.14 18.01
CA TYR A 92 -11.53 -2.35 17.52
C TYR A 92 -10.61 -3.56 17.67
N GLN A 93 -11.20 -4.75 17.62
CA GLN A 93 -10.47 -5.99 17.88
C GLN A 93 -10.28 -6.79 16.59
N ILE A 94 -9.10 -7.39 16.46
CA ILE A 94 -8.81 -8.37 15.42
C ILE A 94 -8.50 -9.71 16.07
N THR A 95 -9.26 -10.73 15.69
CA THR A 95 -9.05 -12.12 16.09
C THR A 95 -8.39 -12.87 14.95
N ILE A 96 -7.22 -13.44 15.22
CA ILE A 96 -6.42 -14.20 14.27
C ILE A 96 -6.44 -15.66 14.70
N HIS A 97 -6.95 -16.54 13.86
CA HIS A 97 -6.98 -17.97 14.09
C HIS A 97 -5.91 -18.68 13.24
N ASN A 98 -5.05 -19.46 13.90
CA ASN A 98 -3.99 -20.22 13.27
C ASN A 98 -4.42 -21.67 13.08
N HIS A 99 -4.58 -22.05 11.81
CA HIS A 99 -4.99 -23.42 11.42
C HIS A 99 -3.81 -24.38 11.29
N THR A 100 -2.62 -24.01 11.74
CA THR A 100 -1.42 -24.84 11.71
C THR A 100 -1.01 -25.25 13.11
N HIS A 101 -0.30 -26.38 13.22
CA HIS A 101 0.25 -26.85 14.49
C HIS A 101 1.55 -26.13 14.91
N LYS A 102 2.00 -25.14 14.14
CA LYS A 102 3.25 -24.40 14.39
C LYS A 102 2.94 -23.00 14.89
N ILE A 103 3.79 -22.51 15.80
CA ILE A 103 3.79 -21.11 16.21
C ILE A 103 4.22 -20.26 15.00
N GLN A 104 3.40 -19.29 14.61
CA GLN A 104 3.72 -18.33 13.55
C GLN A 104 4.30 -17.06 14.18
N GLN A 105 5.41 -16.56 13.65
CA GLN A 105 6.17 -15.46 14.24
C GLN A 105 6.72 -14.55 13.14
N ASN A 106 7.16 -13.35 13.51
CA ASN A 106 7.66 -12.31 12.59
C ASN A 106 6.61 -11.91 11.54
N LEU A 107 5.36 -11.75 11.98
CA LEU A 107 4.25 -11.33 11.14
C LEU A 107 3.87 -9.88 11.44
N VAL A 108 3.52 -9.15 10.40
CA VAL A 108 3.03 -7.77 10.49
C VAL A 108 1.56 -7.77 10.11
N LEU A 109 0.71 -7.23 10.97
CA LEU A 109 -0.70 -7.01 10.65
C LEU A 109 -0.84 -5.67 9.94
N ARG A 110 -1.37 -5.74 8.72
CA ARG A 110 -1.67 -4.57 7.88
C ARG A 110 -3.15 -4.56 7.55
N ASP A 111 -3.88 -3.62 8.12
CA ASP A 111 -5.27 -3.41 7.80
C ASP A 111 -5.41 -2.16 6.92
N TYR A 112 -6.30 -2.25 5.92
CA TYR A 112 -6.56 -1.18 4.97
C TYR A 112 -8.07 -0.99 4.82
N ALA A 113 -8.50 0.26 4.88
CA ALA A 113 -9.82 0.61 4.39
C ALA A 113 -9.90 0.40 2.87
N LYS A 114 -11.04 -0.11 2.40
CA LYS A 114 -11.28 -0.31 0.99
C LYS A 114 -11.21 1.04 0.27
N GLN A 115 -10.19 1.25 -0.55
CA GLN A 115 -10.04 2.47 -1.32
C GLN A 115 -11.25 2.65 -2.25
N GLN A 116 -12.01 3.72 -2.02
CA GLN A 116 -13.06 4.16 -2.92
C GLN A 116 -12.51 5.20 -3.89
N TYR A 117 -12.90 5.10 -5.16
CA TYR A 117 -12.49 6.04 -6.21
C TYR A 117 -13.68 6.90 -6.61
N PRO A 118 -13.51 8.22 -6.80
CA PRO A 118 -14.60 9.10 -7.22
C PRO A 118 -15.10 8.71 -8.61
N SER A 119 -16.38 8.98 -8.88
CA SER A 119 -16.92 8.90 -10.23
C SER A 119 -16.36 10.01 -11.12
N PHE A 120 -16.42 9.84 -12.43
CA PHE A 120 -15.96 10.88 -13.36
C PHE A 120 -16.72 12.20 -13.18
N THR A 121 -18.04 12.13 -12.91
CA THR A 121 -18.88 13.30 -12.66
C THR A 121 -18.47 14.03 -11.38
N SER A 122 -18.23 13.28 -10.30
CA SER A 122 -17.72 13.85 -9.04
C SER A 122 -16.37 14.51 -9.25
N PHE A 123 -15.46 13.86 -9.97
CA PHE A 123 -14.13 14.42 -10.26
C PHE A 123 -14.20 15.75 -11.05
N VAL A 124 -15.10 15.88 -12.02
CA VAL A 124 -15.18 17.12 -12.82
C VAL A 124 -15.85 18.25 -12.06
N ASN A 125 -16.89 17.94 -11.28
CA ASN A 125 -17.77 18.94 -10.66
C ASN A 125 -17.30 19.40 -9.29
N THR A 126 -16.52 18.59 -8.56
CA THR A 126 -16.03 18.97 -7.24
C THR A 126 -14.93 20.02 -7.34
N LYS A 127 -15.01 21.06 -6.51
CA LYS A 127 -13.95 22.05 -6.33
C LYS A 127 -13.22 21.76 -5.03
N GLU A 128 -11.95 21.45 -5.14
CA GLU A 128 -11.08 21.27 -3.99
C GLU A 128 -10.77 22.59 -3.27
N PRO A 129 -10.38 22.56 -1.98
CA PRO A 129 -9.91 23.74 -1.27
C PRO A 129 -8.76 24.43 -2.02
N GLY A 130 -8.85 25.76 -2.15
CA GLY A 130 -7.86 26.56 -2.87
C GLY A 130 -7.96 26.51 -4.40
N TYR A 131 -9.04 25.96 -4.98
CA TYR A 131 -9.22 25.92 -6.44
C TYR A 131 -9.10 27.28 -7.14
N SER A 132 -9.56 28.37 -6.50
CA SER A 132 -9.58 29.71 -7.08
C SER A 132 -8.19 30.33 -7.27
N THR A 133 -7.22 29.97 -6.42
CA THR A 133 -5.86 30.52 -6.43
C THR A 133 -4.89 29.67 -7.27
N ARG A 134 -5.37 28.55 -7.85
CA ARG A 134 -4.56 27.62 -8.64
C ARG A 134 -4.30 28.15 -10.05
N ASN A 135 -3.13 27.80 -10.58
CA ASN A 135 -2.78 28.07 -11.98
C ASN A 135 -3.76 27.35 -12.95
N TRP A 136 -3.77 27.77 -14.22
CA TRP A 136 -4.69 27.21 -15.22
C TRP A 136 -4.44 25.71 -15.50
N PHE A 137 -3.18 25.28 -15.44
CA PHE A 137 -2.77 23.90 -15.73
C PHE A 137 -3.31 22.93 -14.67
N ASP A 138 -3.14 23.24 -13.38
CA ASP A 138 -3.67 22.50 -12.25
C ASP A 138 -5.19 22.38 -12.33
N ARG A 139 -5.88 23.47 -12.69
CA ARG A 139 -7.34 23.48 -12.86
C ARG A 139 -7.80 22.64 -14.04
N TYR A 140 -7.02 22.58 -15.11
CA TYR A 140 -7.32 21.78 -16.29
C TYR A 140 -7.05 20.28 -16.07
N VAL A 141 -5.89 19.96 -15.50
CA VAL A 141 -5.44 18.58 -15.26
C VAL A 141 -6.17 17.96 -14.08
N GLY A 142 -6.37 18.71 -12.99
CA GLY A 142 -7.12 18.28 -11.81
C GLY A 142 -6.38 17.30 -10.91
N TYR A 143 -5.04 17.24 -10.97
CA TYR A 143 -4.27 16.37 -10.07
C TYR A 143 -4.46 16.71 -8.57
N PRO A 144 -4.41 18.00 -8.14
CA PRO A 144 -4.69 18.36 -6.75
C PRO A 144 -6.08 17.90 -6.29
N ARG A 145 -7.09 18.10 -7.16
CA ARG A 145 -8.46 17.62 -6.92
C ARG A 145 -8.53 16.12 -6.76
N TRP A 146 -7.87 15.38 -7.64
CA TRP A 146 -7.81 13.92 -7.56
C TRP A 146 -7.22 13.47 -6.23
N MET A 147 -6.06 14.02 -5.85
CA MET A 147 -5.41 13.71 -4.58
C MET A 147 -6.28 14.03 -3.37
N TRP A 148 -6.96 15.18 -3.40
CA TRP A 148 -7.89 15.57 -2.35
C TRP A 148 -9.09 14.62 -2.24
N LEU A 149 -9.73 14.25 -3.37
CA LEU A 149 -10.83 13.29 -3.40
C LEU A 149 -10.41 11.90 -2.89
N ILE A 150 -9.23 11.43 -3.27
CA ILE A 150 -8.68 10.14 -2.82
C ILE A 150 -8.35 10.14 -1.33
N ARG A 151 -7.83 11.25 -0.81
CA ARG A 151 -7.57 11.41 0.62
C ARG A 151 -8.88 11.39 1.41
N MET A 152 -9.88 12.16 0.96
CA MET A 152 -11.18 12.21 1.60
C MET A 152 -11.92 10.86 1.54
N SER A 153 -11.77 10.11 0.45
CA SER A 153 -12.40 8.79 0.31
C SER A 153 -11.70 7.67 1.07
N ARG A 154 -10.44 7.86 1.47
CA ARG A 154 -9.73 6.90 2.34
C ARG A 154 -10.32 6.94 3.75
N GLY A 155 -10.62 8.14 4.26
CA GLY A 155 -11.43 8.40 5.45
C GLY A 155 -10.87 7.91 6.79
N VAL A 156 -9.86 7.04 6.78
CA VAL A 156 -9.24 6.46 7.96
C VAL A 156 -7.77 6.11 7.71
N GLU A 157 -6.94 6.29 8.72
CA GLU A 157 -5.58 5.80 8.82
C GLU A 157 -5.51 4.69 9.86
N ILE A 158 -4.94 3.55 9.47
CA ILE A 158 -4.78 2.37 10.32
C ILE A 158 -3.28 2.05 10.38
N PRO A 159 -2.67 2.01 11.59
CA PRO A 159 -1.26 1.70 11.74
C PRO A 159 -0.98 0.22 11.44
N GLU A 160 0.23 -0.04 10.94
CA GLU A 160 0.76 -1.41 10.91
C GLU A 160 1.27 -1.77 12.31
N ILE A 161 1.03 -3.01 12.73
CA ILE A 161 1.53 -3.52 14.02
C ILE A 161 2.29 -4.82 13.82
N ASP A 162 3.39 -4.98 14.55
CA ASP A 162 4.08 -6.26 14.66
C ASP A 162 3.25 -7.19 15.56
N LEU A 163 2.99 -8.40 15.07
CA LEU A 163 2.25 -9.40 15.82
C LEU A 163 3.17 -10.16 16.76
N PRO A 164 2.73 -10.40 18.02
CA PRO A 164 3.39 -11.39 18.86
C PRO A 164 3.26 -12.79 18.23
N PRO A 165 4.06 -13.77 18.68
CA PRO A 165 3.97 -15.14 18.19
C PRO A 165 2.53 -15.68 18.32
N ILE A 166 1.98 -16.14 17.21
CA ILE A 166 0.62 -16.65 17.11
C ILE A 166 0.65 -18.15 17.41
N PRO A 167 0.05 -18.62 18.53
CA PRO A 167 0.00 -20.03 18.86
C PRO A 167 -0.88 -20.82 17.86
N PRO A 168 -0.86 -22.17 17.87
CA PRO A 168 -1.79 -23.05 17.15
C PRO A 168 -3.26 -22.96 17.60
N SER A 169 -3.76 -21.75 17.83
CA SER A 169 -5.11 -21.47 18.32
C SER A 169 -5.54 -20.08 17.85
N TYR A 170 -5.83 -19.17 18.78
CA TYR A 170 -6.29 -17.81 18.50
C TYR A 170 -5.40 -16.78 19.19
N LEU A 171 -5.13 -15.68 18.50
CA LEU A 171 -4.54 -14.47 19.04
C LEU A 171 -5.52 -13.33 18.84
N THR A 172 -5.74 -12.55 19.90
CA THR A 172 -6.54 -11.34 19.86
C THR A 172 -5.62 -10.13 19.98
N VAL A 173 -5.81 -9.14 19.11
CA VAL A 173 -5.05 -7.89 19.17
C VAL A 173 -5.99 -6.69 19.05
N GLN A 174 -5.71 -5.66 19.85
CA GLN A 174 -6.42 -4.39 19.81
C GLN A 174 -5.79 -3.49 18.75
N MET A 175 -6.64 -2.86 17.95
CA MET A 175 -6.25 -1.94 16.89
C MET A 175 -6.96 -0.60 17.07
N GLN A 176 -6.31 0.44 16.56
CA GLN A 176 -6.85 1.79 16.56
C GLN A 176 -6.99 2.28 15.13
N LEU A 177 -8.11 2.92 14.85
CA LEU A 177 -8.39 3.54 13.57
C LEU A 177 -8.62 5.04 13.82
N LYS A 178 -7.85 5.87 13.11
CA LYS A 178 -7.93 7.33 13.21
C LYS A 178 -8.59 7.89 11.96
N PRO A 179 -9.68 8.68 12.07
CA PRO A 179 -10.33 9.32 10.93
C PRO A 179 -9.49 10.44 10.30
#